data_AF-A0A533WS37-F1
#
_entry.id   AF-A0A533WS37-F1
#
_cell.length_a   1.000
_cell.length_b   1.000
_cell.length_c   1.000
_cell.angle_alpha   90.00
_cell.angle_beta   90.00
_cell.angle_gamma   90.00
#
_symmetry.space_group_name_H-M   'P 1'
#
loop_
_entity.id
_entity.type
_entity.pdbx_description
1 polymer ?
#
loop_
_entity_poly.entity_id
_entity_poly.type
_entity_poly.pdbx_seq_one_letter_code
_entity_poly.pdbx_strand_id
1 'polypeptide(L)' 'MEEGKFHGSDAKKELDILLSRLNALEAASTDRSEKSTLGVLKVLVENQKHFIDEFEHLKKALDLITLQLFKLERDKNS' A
#
# COMPACT_ATOMS: atom_id res chain seq x y z
N MET A 1 -15.07 13.08 -17.90
CA MET A 1 -14.06 12.02 -18.01
C MET A 1 -13.37 11.98 -16.66
N GLU A 2 -13.72 11.03 -15.80
CA GLU A 2 -13.09 10.89 -14.48
C GLU A 2 -11.72 10.25 -14.66
N GLU A 3 -10.67 11.07 -14.65
CA GLU A 3 -9.30 10.57 -14.65
C GLU A 3 -8.97 10.00 -13.27
N GLY A 4 -8.85 8.68 -13.21
CA GLY A 4 -7.72 8.00 -12.59
C GLY A 4 -7.32 8.39 -11.16
N LYS A 5 -8.27 8.53 -10.23
CA LYS A 5 -7.89 8.47 -8.80
C LYS A 5 -7.55 7.03 -8.43
N PHE A 6 -6.26 6.71 -8.42
CA PHE A 6 -5.76 5.50 -7.79
C PHE A 6 -6.03 5.58 -6.28
N HIS A 7 -7.15 4.99 -5.84
CA HIS A 7 -7.48 4.95 -4.43
C HIS A 7 -6.71 3.78 -3.81
N GLY A 8 -5.85 4.06 -2.82
CA GLY A 8 -5.15 3.01 -2.08
C GLY A 8 -6.08 1.95 -1.47
N SER A 9 -7.38 2.25 -1.33
CA SER A 9 -8.41 1.27 -0.95
C SER A 9 -8.64 0.18 -2.01
N ASP A 10 -8.58 0.53 -3.30
CA ASP A 10 -8.83 -0.41 -4.39
C ASP A 10 -7.64 -1.35 -4.55
N ALA A 11 -6.42 -0.82 -4.48
CA ALA A 11 -5.19 -1.61 -4.46
C ALA A 11 -5.13 -2.56 -3.25
N LYS A 12 -5.54 -2.10 -2.05
CA LYS A 12 -5.62 -2.96 -0.86
C LYS A 12 -6.63 -4.08 -1.02
N LYS A 13 -7.79 -3.79 -1.61
CA LYS A 13 -8.84 -4.80 -1.87
C LYS A 13 -8.34 -5.87 -2.84
N GLU A 14 -7.59 -5.47 -3.87
CA GLU A 14 -6.95 -6.43 -4.79
C GLU A 14 -5.90 -7.30 -4.07
N LEU A 15 -5.10 -6.71 -3.16
CA LEU A 15 -4.15 -7.44 -2.34
C LEU A 15 -4.83 -8.40 -1.36
N ASP A 16 -6.00 -8.04 -0.80
CA ASP A 16 -6.80 -8.94 0.04
C ASP A 16 -7.33 -10.15 -0.76
N ILE A 17 -7.81 -9.90 -1.99
CA ILE A 17 -8.23 -10.97 -2.90
C ILE A 17 -7.05 -11.87 -3.25
N LEU A 18 -5.88 -11.28 -3.53
CA LEU A 18 -4.66 -12.03 -3.84
C LEU A 18 -4.20 -12.88 -2.64
N LEU A 19 -4.19 -12.33 -1.42
CA LEU A 19 -3.86 -13.06 -0.20
C LEU A 19 -4.80 -14.25 0.02
N SER A 20 -6.11 -14.05 -0.20
CA SER A 20 -7.11 -15.12 -0.12
C SER A 20 -6.83 -16.25 -1.13
N ARG A 21 -6.49 -15.90 -2.37
CA ARG A 21 -6.12 -16.89 -3.40
C ARG A 21 -4.83 -17.64 -3.05
N LEU A 22 -3.81 -16.94 -2.53
CA LEU A 22 -2.55 -17.56 -2.09
C LEU A 22 -2.78 -18.55 -0.94
N ASN A 23 -3.63 -18.20 0.01
CA ASN A 23 -4.02 -19.11 1.10
C ASN A 23 -4.73 -20.37 0.58
N ALA A 24 -5.63 -20.22 -0.38
CA ALA A 24 -6.33 -21.35 -1.00
C ALA A 24 -5.35 -22.27 -1.76
N LEU A 25 -4.41 -21.69 -2.51
CA LEU A 25 -3.35 -22.43 -3.21
C LEU A 25 -2.44 -23.18 -2.23
N GLU A 26 -2.06 -22.55 -1.12
CA GLU A 26 -1.18 -23.16 -0.11
C GLU A 26 -1.87 -24.36 0.57
N ALA A 27 -3.17 -24.25 0.84
CA ALA A 27 -3.97 -25.33 1.38
C ALA A 27 -4.12 -26.51 0.40
N ALA A 28 -4.22 -26.23 -0.90
CA ALA A 28 -4.34 -27.23 -1.96
C ALA A 28 -3.00 -27.88 -2.35
N SER A 29 -1.88 -27.18 -2.11
CA SER A 29 -0.55 -27.67 -2.43
C SER A 29 -0.15 -28.87 -1.56
N THR A 30 0.53 -29.84 -2.17
CA THR A 30 1.11 -31.01 -1.47
C THR A 30 2.63 -30.99 -1.46
N ASP A 31 3.25 -30.17 -2.32
CA ASP A 31 4.69 -30.04 -2.43
C ASP A 31 5.25 -29.00 -1.44
N ARG A 32 6.39 -29.33 -0.80
CA ARG A 32 7.02 -28.44 0.19
C ARG A 32 7.62 -27.20 -0.46
N SER A 33 8.21 -27.33 -1.65
CA SER A 33 8.83 -26.19 -2.35
C SER A 33 7.77 -25.19 -2.79
N GLU A 34 6.65 -25.68 -3.30
CA GLU A 34 5.48 -24.87 -3.64
C GLU A 34 4.93 -24.13 -2.42
N LYS A 35 4.71 -24.83 -1.29
CA LYS A 35 4.28 -24.18 -0.03
C LYS A 35 5.24 -23.09 0.45
N SER A 36 6.55 -23.35 0.38
CA SER A 36 7.56 -22.34 0.75
C SER A 36 7.48 -21.11 -0.16
N THR A 37 7.25 -21.31 -1.46
CA THR A 37 7.11 -20.21 -2.42
C THR A 37 5.84 -19.40 -2.13
N LEU A 38 4.72 -20.08 -1.86
CA LEU A 38 3.46 -19.43 -1.49
C LEU A 38 3.58 -18.64 -0.18
N GLY A 39 4.32 -19.16 0.80
CA GLY A 39 4.64 -18.44 2.04
C GLY A 39 5.38 -17.12 1.78
N VAL A 40 6.40 -17.13 0.91
CA VAL A 40 7.11 -15.90 0.51
C VAL A 40 6.16 -14.91 -0.16
N LEU A 41 5.31 -15.38 -1.08
CA LEU A 41 4.34 -14.53 -1.78
C LEU A 41 3.35 -13.87 -0.82
N LYS A 42 2.87 -14.60 0.20
CA LYS A 42 1.99 -14.05 1.24
C LYS A 42 2.64 -12.89 2.00
N VAL A 43 3.88 -13.07 2.44
CA VAL A 43 4.65 -12.03 3.12
C VAL A 43 4.84 -10.80 2.24
N LEU A 44 5.10 -10.98 0.94
CA LEU A 44 5.21 -9.86 0.00
C LEU A 44 3.89 -9.08 -0.14
N VAL A 45 2.75 -9.78 -0.22
CA VAL A 45 1.42 -9.15 -0.31
C VAL A 45 1.09 -8.38 0.96
N GLU A 46 1.36 -8.94 2.13
CA GLU A 46 1.17 -8.26 3.42
C GLU A 46 2.04 -7.00 3.53
N ASN A 47 3.31 -7.10 3.16
CA ASN A 47 4.22 -5.95 3.13
C ASN A 47 3.75 -4.87 2.15
N GLN A 48 3.22 -5.26 0.99
CA GLN A 48 2.69 -4.30 0.01
C GLN A 48 1.45 -3.56 0.55
N LYS A 49 0.58 -4.24 1.30
CA LYS A 49 -0.55 -3.59 1.99
C LYS A 49 -0.06 -2.55 3.01
N HIS A 50 0.96 -2.89 3.79
CA HIS A 50 1.58 -1.96 4.73
C HIS A 50 2.23 -0.77 4.02
N PHE A 51 2.93 -0.99 2.91
CA PHE A 51 3.51 0.10 2.14
C PHE A 51 2.48 1.11 1.63
N ILE A 52 1.28 0.65 1.25
CA ILE A 52 0.21 1.55 0.83
C ILE A 52 -0.22 2.47 1.99
N ASP A 53 -0.32 1.95 3.21
CA ASP A 53 -0.63 2.76 4.39
C ASP A 53 0.46 3.80 4.69
N GLU A 54 1.72 3.35 4.68
CA GLU A 54 2.83 4.26 4.95
C GLU A 54 3.00 5.32 3.86
N PHE A 55 2.63 5.01 2.62
CA PHE A 55 2.60 6.00 1.56
C PHE A 55 1.55 7.08 1.79
N GLU A 56 0.37 6.73 2.32
CA GLU A 56 -0.65 7.72 2.70
C GLU A 56 -0.21 8.57 3.90
N HIS A 57 0.52 7.99 4.87
CA HIS A 57 1.15 8.77 5.94
C HIS A 57 2.18 9.76 5.39
N LEU A 58 3.01 9.32 4.43
CA LEU A 58 4.00 10.17 3.80
C LEU A 58 3.36 11.34 3.04
N LYS A 59 2.27 11.11 2.30
CA LYS A 59 1.51 12.18 1.65
C LYS A 59 1.04 13.23 2.65
N LYS A 60 0.45 12.82 3.77
CA LYS A 60 0.00 13.74 4.82
C LYS A 60 1.15 14.52 5.44
N ALA A 61 2.31 13.89 5.64
CA ALA A 61 3.49 14.58 6.14
C ALA A 61 3.97 15.66 5.15
N LEU A 62 3.98 15.34 3.86
CA LEU A 62 4.31 16.31 2.79
C LEU A 62 3.32 17.47 2.76
N ASP A 63 2.01 17.21 2.88
CA ASP A 63 0.99 18.25 2.95
C ASP A 63 1.24 19.20 4.14
N LEU A 64 1.56 18.64 5.32
CA LEU A 64 1.85 19.43 6.52
C LEU A 64 3.11 20.29 6.35
N ILE A 65 4.19 19.73 5.80
CA ILE A 65 5.43 20.48 5.53
C ILE A 65 5.15 21.61 4.54
N THR A 66 4.38 21.33 3.49
CA THR A 66 4.00 22.32 2.47
C THR A 66 3.18 23.47 3.08
N LEU A 67 2.24 23.16 3.98
CA LEU A 67 1.49 24.18 4.72
C LEU A 67 2.39 25.07 5.58
N GLN A 68 3.43 24.50 6.20
CA GLN A 68 4.40 25.27 6.98
C GLN A 68 5.25 26.18 6.09
N LEU A 69 5.71 25.69 4.94
CA LEU A 69 6.44 26.50 3.96
C LEU A 69 5.60 27.71 3.49
N PHE A 70 4.33 27.50 3.14
CA PHE A 70 3.43 28.59 2.75
C PHE A 70 3.12 29.59 3.87
N LYS A 71 3.25 29.20 5.15
CA LYS A 71 3.12 30.15 6.27
C LYS A 71 4.36 31.03 6.35
N LEU A 72 5.55 30.44 6.31
CA LEU A 72 6.82 31.18 6.34
C LEU A 72 6.95 32.16 5.16
N GLU A 73 6.54 31.76 3.96
CA GLU A 73 6.54 32.66 2.80
C GLU A 73 5.58 33.85 2.97
N ARG A 74 4.40 33.62 3.54
CA ARG A 74 3.43 34.69 3.82
C ARG A 74 3.96 35.65 4.88
N ASP A 75 4.55 35.13 5.94
CA ASP A 75 5.12 35.94 7.03
C ASP A 75 6.32 36.78 6.55
N LYS A 76 7.09 36.29 5.57
CA LYS A 76 8.21 37.04 4.96
C LYS A 76 7.74 38.17 4.02
N ASN A 77 6.58 38.00 3.37
CA ASN A 77 6.07 38.92 2.35
C ASN A 77 5.01 39.91 2.88
N SER A 78 4.68 39.85 4.18
CA SER A 78 3.79 40.78 4.87
C SER A 78 4.56 41.75 5.76
#